data_AF-A0A1V5CPB6-F1
#
_entry.id   AF-A0A1V5CPB6-F1
#
_cell.length_a   1.000
_cell.length_b   1.000
_cell.length_c   1.000
_cell.angle_alpha   90.00
_cell.angle_beta   90.00
_cell.angle_gamma   90.00
#
_symmetry.space_group_name_H-M   'P 1'
#
loop_
_entity.id
_entity.type
_entity.pdbx_description
1 polymer ?
#
loop_
_entity_poly.entity_id
_entity_poly.type
_entity_poly.pdbx_seq_one_letter_code
_entity_poly.pdbx_strand_id
1 'polypeptide(L)'
;MKAFSRYLSVIAVCVAVLVILGSTGCSCKKDEEPASKSDQARQGANQETGGGVQASSGNELHRLDECKKHWYYISPGESASVTFETEVDADTAKTVGAEEPAVRKEDLEKAGYSVSYSTRSVDTVTLSLPVWTVSNSDFAAKENEKALYTTTDSVAIRWKNDGTGIIEKAGDRSGQFEVGKLSSEELSQKLGGKSTIHVIGPKDVAYDLSPSQQSMDKEFYLLSVTINIGVPTDTSKVLEKRGGNVSWKGNGISFEGYYNNVDKKYAITGPARSRECLR
;
A
#
# COMPACT_ATOMS: atom_id res chain seq x y z
N MET A 1 -18.17 -62.48 -5.26
CA MET A 1 -18.50 -61.03 -5.13
C MET A 1 -18.10 -60.59 -3.74
N LYS A 2 -17.27 -59.52 -3.66
CA LYS A 2 -17.01 -58.58 -2.54
C LYS A 2 -16.82 -59.14 -1.11
N ALA A 3 -15.88 -58.73 -0.28
CA ALA A 3 -14.60 -58.02 -0.34
C ALA A 3 -13.98 -58.17 1.08
N PHE A 4 -12.66 -58.31 1.13
CA PHE A 4 -11.72 -58.47 2.26
C PHE A 4 -12.11 -57.73 3.56
N SER A 5 -12.20 -58.36 4.73
CA SER A 5 -11.14 -58.92 5.62
C SER A 5 -10.14 -57.91 6.20
N ARG A 6 -10.39 -57.57 7.49
CA ARG A 6 -9.47 -57.54 8.64
C ARG A 6 -8.01 -57.14 8.35
N TYR A 7 -7.51 -56.07 8.99
CA TYR A 7 -6.27 -56.08 9.79
C TYR A 7 -6.18 -54.78 10.62
N LEU A 8 -6.67 -54.90 11.86
CA LEU A 8 -6.20 -54.10 13.00
C LEU A 8 -4.81 -54.63 13.39
N SER A 9 -3.92 -53.71 13.79
CA SER A 9 -2.70 -53.93 14.59
C SER A 9 -1.41 -54.34 13.84
N VAL A 10 -0.29 -53.86 14.40
CA VAL A 10 1.14 -53.94 13.98
C VAL A 10 1.51 -52.81 13.00
N ILE A 11 2.30 -51.78 13.35
CA ILE A 11 3.69 -51.82 13.82
C ILE A 11 3.91 -50.79 14.97
N ALA A 12 4.09 -51.31 16.18
CA ALA A 12 5.01 -50.72 17.15
C ALA A 12 6.44 -51.15 16.78
N VAL A 13 7.43 -50.41 17.27
CA VAL A 13 8.90 -50.52 17.06
C VAL A 13 9.43 -49.49 16.06
N CYS A 14 9.82 -48.33 16.61
CA CYS A 14 11.10 -47.65 16.35
C CYS A 14 11.17 -46.33 17.14
N VAL A 15 11.27 -46.44 18.48
CA VAL A 15 11.84 -45.39 19.33
C VAL A 15 13.21 -45.89 19.76
N ALA A 16 14.26 -45.32 19.19
CA ALA A 16 15.60 -45.17 19.77
C ALA A 16 16.54 -44.62 18.69
N VAL A 17 17.49 -43.78 19.09
CA VAL A 17 18.55 -43.17 18.27
C VAL A 17 18.18 -41.87 17.56
N LEU A 18 18.12 -40.78 18.33
CA LEU A 18 18.74 -39.47 18.01
C LEU A 18 18.70 -38.52 19.23
N VAL A 19 18.95 -39.09 20.41
CA VAL A 19 19.38 -38.38 21.61
C VAL A 19 20.72 -39.02 21.96
N ILE A 20 21.73 -38.20 22.27
CA ILE A 20 23.15 -38.52 22.54
C ILE A 20 24.07 -38.23 21.35
N LEU A 21 24.55 -36.99 21.31
CA LEU A 21 25.85 -36.46 20.88
C LEU A 21 25.72 -34.95 21.15
N GLY A 22 25.94 -34.44 22.36
CA GLY A 22 27.22 -34.36 23.08
C GLY A 22 27.46 -32.86 23.27
N SER A 23 27.12 -32.28 24.43
CA SER A 23 27.99 -32.15 25.60
C SER A 23 29.32 -31.45 25.33
N THR A 24 29.32 -30.12 25.39
CA THR A 24 30.33 -29.21 25.98
C THR A 24 29.79 -27.79 25.80
N GLY A 25 29.78 -26.84 26.72
CA GLY A 25 30.15 -26.75 28.13
C GLY A 25 29.84 -25.29 28.53
N CYS A 26 29.19 -25.08 29.67
CA CYS A 26 29.16 -23.75 30.29
C CYS A 26 30.56 -23.42 30.80
N SER A 27 31.08 -22.22 30.47
CA SER A 27 32.14 -21.61 31.26
C SER A 27 31.97 -20.09 31.26
N CYS A 28 31.60 -19.58 32.42
CA CYS A 28 31.73 -18.17 32.76
C CYS A 28 33.22 -17.81 32.84
N LYS A 29 33.65 -16.77 32.13
CA LYS A 29 34.70 -15.86 32.62
C LYS A 29 34.61 -14.50 31.95
N LYS A 30 34.60 -13.48 32.81
CA LYS A 30 34.93 -12.08 32.52
C LYS A 30 36.35 -12.02 31.95
N ASP A 31 36.57 -11.09 31.02
CA ASP A 31 37.75 -10.23 31.02
C ASP A 31 37.35 -8.86 30.44
N GLU A 32 37.83 -7.82 31.13
CA GLU A 32 37.67 -6.39 30.85
C GLU A 32 38.49 -5.95 29.62
N GLU A 33 37.94 -4.97 28.88
CA GLU A 33 38.50 -3.76 28.21
C GLU A 33 40.00 -3.67 27.75
N PRO A 34 40.41 -2.69 26.89
CA PRO A 34 39.65 -1.59 26.25
C PRO A 34 40.00 -1.28 24.77
N ALA A 35 39.25 -0.30 24.25
CA ALA A 35 39.65 0.71 23.26
C ALA A 35 39.98 0.31 21.79
N SER A 36 39.11 0.76 20.89
CA SER A 36 39.56 1.42 19.66
C SER A 36 38.52 2.45 19.21
N LYS A 37 38.89 3.73 19.35
CA LYS A 37 38.22 4.88 18.74
C LYS A 37 38.16 4.70 17.22
N SER A 38 37.03 5.03 16.62
CA SER A 38 36.87 6.01 15.53
C SER A 38 35.45 5.91 15.02
N ASP A 39 34.69 7.00 15.14
CA ASP A 39 33.90 7.57 14.03
C ASP A 39 32.98 8.66 14.59
N GLN A 40 33.54 9.86 14.65
CA GLN A 40 32.77 11.10 14.66
C GLN A 40 32.78 11.63 13.23
N ALA A 41 31.62 11.63 12.56
CA ALA A 41 31.03 12.81 11.91
C ALA A 41 29.98 12.42 10.86
N ARG A 42 28.85 13.15 10.92
CA ARG A 42 27.76 13.31 9.93
C ARG A 42 26.64 12.27 9.90
N GLN A 43 25.60 12.55 10.69
CA GLN A 43 24.18 12.58 10.30
C GLN A 43 23.52 13.51 11.33
N GLY A 44 22.94 14.67 11.01
CA GLY A 44 22.06 14.94 9.90
C GLY A 44 20.63 14.57 10.28
N ALA A 45 20.06 15.29 11.26
CA ALA A 45 18.65 15.39 11.63
C ALA A 45 17.72 14.24 11.16
N ASN A 46 17.73 13.12 11.88
CA ASN A 46 16.53 12.31 12.05
C ASN A 46 15.95 12.68 13.40
N GLN A 47 14.91 13.49 13.35
CA GLN A 47 14.08 13.79 14.50
C GLN A 47 13.41 12.46 14.90
N GLU A 48 13.84 11.92 16.04
CA GLU A 48 13.22 10.79 16.70
C GLU A 48 11.74 11.10 16.95
N THR A 49 10.86 10.52 16.13
CA THR A 49 9.45 10.39 16.49
C THR A 49 9.39 9.35 17.62
N GLY A 50 9.31 9.86 18.84
CA GLY A 50 9.35 9.07 20.06
C GLY A 50 8.24 8.02 20.16
N GLY A 51 8.54 6.97 20.89
CA GLY A 51 7.56 6.06 21.48
C GLY A 51 7.10 4.93 20.56
N GLY A 52 8.04 4.05 20.18
CA GLY A 52 7.70 2.77 19.57
C GLY A 52 6.75 1.97 20.47
N VAL A 53 5.48 1.86 20.05
CA VAL A 53 4.61 0.78 20.51
C VAL A 53 5.04 -0.46 19.76
N GLN A 54 5.67 -1.35 20.52
CA GLN A 54 6.15 -2.67 20.15
C GLN A 54 5.12 -3.37 19.24
N ALA A 55 5.51 -3.64 17.99
CA ALA A 55 4.85 -4.63 17.16
C ALA A 55 4.97 -5.97 17.88
N SER A 56 4.02 -6.27 18.77
CA SER A 56 3.87 -7.57 19.38
C SER A 56 3.82 -8.58 18.25
N SER A 57 4.66 -9.62 18.33
CA SER A 57 4.72 -10.74 17.41
C SER A 57 3.34 -11.43 17.30
N GLY A 58 2.47 -10.86 16.48
CA GLY A 58 1.19 -11.44 16.08
C GLY A 58 1.39 -12.32 14.84
N ASN A 59 0.54 -13.33 14.72
CA ASN A 59 0.51 -14.36 13.67
C ASN A 59 1.01 -13.88 12.29
N GLU A 60 1.79 -14.72 11.61
CA GLU A 60 2.35 -14.52 10.26
C GLU A 60 1.33 -14.00 9.22
N LEU A 61 0.03 -14.25 9.44
CA LEU A 61 -1.07 -13.75 8.61
C LEU A 61 -1.13 -12.21 8.50
N HIS A 62 -0.69 -11.46 9.51
CA HIS A 62 -0.75 -10.00 9.50
C HIS A 62 0.42 -9.32 8.77
N ARG A 63 1.52 -10.05 8.48
CA ARG A 63 2.70 -9.53 7.76
C ARG A 63 2.49 -9.38 6.25
N LEU A 64 1.57 -10.13 5.66
CA LEU A 64 1.34 -10.10 4.21
C LEU A 64 0.50 -8.89 3.74
N ASP A 65 0.00 -8.06 4.66
CA ASP A 65 -0.95 -6.98 4.37
C ASP A 65 -0.50 -5.61 4.89
N GLU A 66 0.80 -5.44 5.16
CA GLU A 66 1.39 -4.23 5.77
C GLU A 66 1.06 -2.95 5.01
N CYS A 67 0.91 -3.02 3.68
CA CYS A 67 0.56 -1.89 2.84
C CYS A 67 -0.94 -1.66 2.63
N LYS A 68 -1.79 -2.49 3.23
CA LYS A 68 -3.25 -2.31 3.19
C LYS A 68 -3.81 -1.93 4.55
N LYS A 69 -3.33 -2.53 5.65
CA LYS A 69 -3.88 -2.29 6.98
C LYS A 69 -2.85 -2.24 8.11
N HIS A 70 -3.04 -1.29 9.01
CA HIS A 70 -2.38 -1.24 10.30
C HIS A 70 -3.21 -1.99 11.33
N TRP A 71 -2.53 -2.54 12.33
CA TRP A 71 -3.10 -3.26 13.46
C TRP A 71 -2.42 -2.78 14.74
N TYR A 72 -3.18 -2.11 15.59
CA TYR A 72 -2.72 -1.64 16.89
C TYR A 72 -3.41 -2.45 17.98
N TYR A 73 -2.62 -3.10 18.83
CA TYR A 73 -3.13 -3.92 19.93
C TYR A 73 -2.89 -3.21 21.26
N ILE A 74 -3.98 -2.82 21.93
CA ILE A 74 -3.99 -2.01 23.15
C ILE A 74 -4.57 -2.84 24.29
N SER A 75 -3.93 -2.83 25.47
CA SER A 75 -4.43 -3.58 26.62
C SER A 75 -5.68 -2.91 27.22
N PRO A 76 -6.60 -3.66 27.84
CA PRO A 76 -7.81 -3.09 28.45
C PRO A 76 -7.49 -1.97 29.46
N GLY A 77 -8.20 -0.84 29.36
CA GLY A 77 -8.00 0.33 30.20
C GLY A 77 -6.80 1.22 29.84
N GLU A 78 -6.01 0.85 28.83
CA GLU A 78 -4.91 1.68 28.33
C GLU A 78 -5.39 2.65 27.24
N SER A 79 -4.49 3.53 26.81
CA SER A 79 -4.70 4.42 25.67
C SER A 79 -3.47 4.40 24.77
N ALA A 80 -3.68 4.62 23.48
CA ALA A 80 -2.60 4.73 22.50
C ALA A 80 -2.90 5.83 21.48
N SER A 81 -1.84 6.36 20.90
CA SER A 81 -1.90 7.19 19.70
C SER A 81 -1.64 6.30 18.49
N VAL A 82 -2.59 6.26 17.56
CA VAL A 82 -2.53 5.40 16.36
C VAL A 82 -2.57 6.26 15.11
N THR A 83 -1.80 5.89 14.09
CA THR A 83 -1.74 6.61 12.82
C THR A 83 -2.24 5.71 11.70
N PHE A 84 -3.07 6.25 10.83
CA PHE A 84 -3.53 5.56 9.63
C PHE A 84 -3.18 6.37 8.41
N GLU A 85 -2.90 5.67 7.30
CA GLU A 85 -2.37 6.29 6.10
C GLU A 85 -3.12 5.80 4.86
N THR A 86 -3.48 6.72 3.98
CA THR A 86 -4.18 6.41 2.74
C THR A 86 -3.78 7.33 1.60
N GLU A 87 -3.85 6.85 0.36
CA GLU A 87 -3.69 7.69 -0.83
C GLU A 87 -4.98 8.47 -1.08
N VAL A 88 -4.85 9.77 -1.33
CA VAL A 88 -5.96 10.66 -1.67
C VAL A 88 -5.67 11.41 -2.97
N ASP A 89 -6.72 11.91 -3.63
CA ASP A 89 -6.56 12.78 -4.78
C ASP A 89 -6.06 14.19 -4.38
N ALA A 90 -5.60 14.95 -5.39
CA ALA A 90 -5.03 16.29 -5.20
C ALA A 90 -6.02 17.28 -4.55
N ASP A 91 -7.33 17.14 -4.82
CA ASP A 91 -8.34 18.05 -4.32
C ASP A 91 -8.69 17.77 -2.85
N THR A 92 -8.71 16.50 -2.48
CA THR A 92 -8.80 16.04 -1.09
C THR A 92 -7.55 16.47 -0.32
N ALA A 93 -6.36 16.27 -0.87
CA ALA A 93 -5.10 16.73 -0.26
C ALA A 93 -5.10 18.24 0.04
N LYS A 94 -5.57 19.07 -0.90
CA LYS A 94 -5.75 20.51 -0.69
C LYS A 94 -6.79 20.81 0.40
N THR A 95 -7.92 20.09 0.38
CA THR A 95 -9.00 20.28 1.37
C THR A 95 -8.53 19.95 2.78
N VAL A 96 -7.78 18.86 2.95
CA VAL A 96 -7.17 18.46 4.24
C VAL A 96 -6.29 19.58 4.80
N GLY A 97 -5.52 20.26 3.95
CA GLY A 97 -4.66 21.38 4.38
C GLY A 97 -5.41 22.62 4.86
N ALA A 98 -6.67 22.80 4.45
CA ALA A 98 -7.43 24.04 4.68
C ALA A 98 -8.59 23.90 5.69
N GLU A 99 -9.17 22.70 5.83
CA GLU A 99 -10.41 22.49 6.57
C GLU A 99 -10.22 21.50 7.73
N GLU A 100 -10.98 21.69 8.82
CA GLU A 100 -11.05 20.72 9.91
C GLU A 100 -11.88 19.48 9.50
N PRO A 101 -11.48 18.27 9.95
CA PRO A 101 -12.22 17.07 9.63
C PRO A 101 -13.55 16.98 10.39
N ALA A 102 -14.51 16.30 9.76
CA ALA A 102 -15.60 15.68 10.48
C ALA A 102 -15.10 14.37 11.13
N VAL A 103 -15.35 14.20 12.43
CA VAL A 103 -15.00 12.99 13.17
C VAL A 103 -16.29 12.26 13.55
N ARG A 104 -16.45 11.03 13.07
CA ARG A 104 -17.54 10.12 13.46
C ARG A 104 -16.98 9.04 14.36
N LYS A 105 -17.44 9.00 15.59
CA LYS A 105 -16.91 8.12 16.65
C LYS A 105 -17.97 7.55 17.58
N GLU A 106 -19.24 7.86 17.32
CA GLU A 106 -20.37 7.60 18.20
C GLU A 106 -20.53 6.10 18.46
N ASP A 107 -20.28 5.26 17.45
CA ASP A 107 -20.41 3.81 17.58
C ASP A 107 -19.27 3.17 18.38
N LEU A 108 -18.07 3.77 18.33
CA LEU A 108 -16.96 3.39 19.21
C LEU A 108 -17.22 3.88 20.65
N GLU A 109 -17.69 5.13 20.82
CA GLU A 109 -17.98 5.68 22.14
C GLU A 109 -19.10 4.92 22.87
N LYS A 110 -20.14 4.47 22.15
CA LYS A 110 -21.18 3.57 22.71
C LYS A 110 -20.60 2.25 23.21
N ALA A 111 -19.50 1.78 22.62
CA ALA A 111 -18.82 0.56 23.03
C ALA A 111 -17.78 0.80 24.14
N GLY A 112 -17.66 2.03 24.65
CA GLY A 112 -16.78 2.38 25.77
C GLY A 112 -15.39 2.84 25.38
N TYR A 113 -15.11 3.02 24.08
CA TYR A 113 -13.88 3.66 23.65
C TYR A 113 -13.92 5.17 23.89
N SER A 114 -12.78 5.79 24.16
CA SER A 114 -12.62 7.24 24.01
C SER A 114 -11.85 7.51 22.73
N VAL A 115 -12.36 8.40 21.87
CA VAL A 115 -11.73 8.69 20.57
C VAL A 115 -11.58 10.19 20.42
N SER A 116 -10.35 10.63 20.12
CA SER A 116 -10.07 12.03 19.82
C SER A 116 -9.11 12.15 18.64
N TYR A 117 -9.47 13.01 17.69
CA TYR A 117 -8.58 13.38 16.60
C TYR A 117 -7.39 14.18 17.16
N SER A 118 -6.17 13.84 16.72
CA SER A 118 -4.94 14.47 17.20
C SER A 118 -4.35 15.39 16.13
N THR A 119 -3.97 14.83 14.99
CA THR A 119 -3.34 15.60 13.91
C THR A 119 -3.52 14.91 12.56
N ARG A 120 -3.17 15.65 11.50
CA ARG A 120 -3.15 15.22 10.11
C ARG A 120 -1.89 15.72 9.42
N SER A 121 -1.42 14.98 8.42
CA SER A 121 -0.38 15.42 7.50
C SER A 121 -0.68 14.90 6.09
N VAL A 122 -0.19 15.63 5.09
CA VAL A 122 -0.18 15.17 3.70
C VAL A 122 1.27 15.15 3.22
N ASP A 123 1.78 13.97 2.87
CA ASP A 123 3.06 13.85 2.14
C ASP A 123 2.77 13.82 0.64
N THR A 124 3.61 14.49 -0.15
CA THR A 124 3.56 14.45 -1.61
C THR A 124 4.75 13.63 -2.10
N VAL A 125 4.46 12.50 -2.73
CA VAL A 125 5.47 11.57 -3.24
C VAL A 125 5.44 11.61 -4.76
N THR A 126 6.54 12.03 -5.37
CA THR A 126 6.71 11.98 -6.82
C THR A 126 7.46 10.71 -7.22
N LEU A 127 6.86 9.91 -8.10
CA LEU A 127 7.50 8.73 -8.70
C LEU A 127 7.55 8.87 -10.20
N SER A 128 8.73 8.63 -10.77
CA SER A 128 8.92 8.48 -12.21
C SER A 128 8.45 7.09 -12.63
N LEU A 129 7.27 7.01 -13.23
CA LEU A 129 6.63 5.77 -13.67
C LEU A 129 6.73 5.60 -15.19
N PRO A 130 6.81 4.36 -15.70
CA PRO A 130 6.84 4.13 -17.13
C PRO A 130 5.49 4.50 -17.75
N VAL A 131 5.54 5.06 -18.95
CA VAL A 131 4.41 5.31 -19.83
C VAL A 131 4.80 4.93 -21.25
N TRP A 132 3.84 4.39 -22.01
CA TRP A 132 4.04 4.16 -23.43
C TRP A 132 3.65 5.39 -24.22
N THR A 133 4.51 5.79 -25.15
CA THR A 133 4.36 7.00 -25.96
C THR A 133 4.54 6.70 -27.43
N VAL A 134 3.94 7.52 -28.28
CA VAL A 134 4.20 7.59 -29.72
C VAL A 134 4.54 9.03 -30.08
N SER A 135 5.29 9.24 -31.15
CA SER A 135 5.66 10.60 -31.57
C SER A 135 5.61 10.72 -33.08
N ASN A 136 5.13 11.86 -33.55
CA ASN A 136 5.31 12.29 -34.93
C ASN A 136 5.60 13.80 -34.93
N SER A 137 6.77 14.19 -35.46
CA SER A 137 7.22 15.58 -35.48
C SER A 137 6.23 16.51 -36.19
N ASP A 138 5.50 15.99 -37.19
CA ASP A 138 4.53 16.78 -37.95
C ASP A 138 3.31 17.18 -37.10
N PHE A 139 3.06 16.49 -35.99
CA PHE A 139 1.90 16.75 -35.13
C PHE A 139 2.15 17.92 -34.16
N ALA A 140 3.42 18.19 -33.83
CA ALA A 140 3.80 19.31 -32.97
C ALA A 140 3.44 20.68 -33.58
N ALA A 141 3.49 20.79 -34.91
CA ALA A 141 3.22 22.02 -35.64
C ALA A 141 1.73 22.36 -35.79
N LYS A 142 0.82 21.49 -35.35
CA LYS A 142 -0.62 21.54 -35.68
C LYS A 142 -1.49 21.59 -34.43
N GLU A 143 -1.33 22.63 -33.62
CA GLU A 143 -1.96 22.71 -32.30
C GLU A 143 -3.49 22.54 -32.30
N ASN A 144 -4.18 23.04 -33.32
CA ASN A 144 -5.64 22.98 -33.44
C ASN A 144 -6.18 21.66 -34.03
N GLU A 145 -5.30 20.80 -34.56
CA GLU A 145 -5.72 19.58 -35.26
C GLU A 145 -5.63 18.33 -34.37
N LYS A 146 -5.14 18.43 -33.12
CA LYS A 146 -4.90 17.27 -32.23
C LYS A 146 -6.15 16.46 -31.89
N ALA A 147 -7.31 17.10 -31.79
CA ALA A 147 -8.60 16.44 -31.55
C ALA A 147 -9.13 15.69 -32.80
N LEU A 148 -8.51 15.89 -33.96
CA LEU A 148 -8.88 15.25 -35.22
C LEU A 148 -8.08 13.97 -35.49
N TYR A 149 -7.13 13.63 -34.62
CA TYR A 149 -6.41 12.37 -34.70
C TYR A 149 -7.23 11.28 -34.00
N THR A 150 -7.73 10.35 -34.80
CA THR A 150 -8.55 9.24 -34.31
C THR A 150 -7.75 7.95 -34.25
N THR A 151 -8.13 7.10 -33.30
CA THR A 151 -7.58 5.77 -33.07
C THR A 151 -8.72 4.75 -33.09
N THR A 152 -8.42 3.45 -32.97
CA THR A 152 -9.44 2.41 -32.82
C THR A 152 -10.04 2.43 -31.41
N ASP A 153 -11.22 1.86 -31.19
CA ASP A 153 -11.85 1.79 -29.84
C ASP A 153 -10.97 1.11 -28.77
N SER A 154 -10.05 0.25 -29.21
CA SER A 154 -9.08 -0.47 -28.37
C SER A 154 -7.87 0.37 -27.97
N VAL A 155 -7.67 1.57 -28.52
CA VAL A 155 -6.52 2.43 -28.25
C VAL A 155 -6.99 3.84 -27.93
N ALA A 156 -6.40 4.49 -26.95
CA ALA A 156 -6.61 5.90 -26.71
C ALA A 156 -5.27 6.58 -26.50
N ILE A 157 -5.06 7.71 -27.18
CA ILE A 157 -3.82 8.48 -27.10
C ILE A 157 -4.15 9.91 -26.71
N ARG A 158 -3.50 10.40 -25.65
CA ARG A 158 -3.53 11.81 -25.27
C ARG A 158 -2.32 12.53 -25.86
N TRP A 159 -2.57 13.44 -26.77
CA TRP A 159 -1.54 14.22 -27.45
C TRP A 159 -1.09 15.44 -26.64
N LYS A 160 0.23 15.62 -26.52
CA LYS A 160 0.87 16.84 -26.01
C LYS A 160 1.14 17.84 -27.14
N ASN A 161 1.52 19.06 -26.76
CA ASN A 161 1.82 20.12 -27.72
C ASN A 161 3.09 19.91 -28.53
N ASP A 162 4.01 19.12 -28.02
CA ASP A 162 5.26 18.75 -28.70
C ASP A 162 5.10 17.60 -29.73
N GLY A 163 3.87 17.16 -30.01
CA GLY A 163 3.61 16.05 -30.94
C GLY A 163 3.82 14.64 -30.34
N THR A 164 4.13 14.55 -29.04
CA THR A 164 4.18 13.28 -28.30
C THR A 164 2.79 12.88 -27.82
N GLY A 165 2.36 11.66 -28.15
CA GLY A 165 1.12 11.05 -27.68
C GLY A 165 1.40 10.05 -26.57
N ILE A 166 0.70 10.14 -25.45
CA ILE A 166 0.74 9.15 -24.36
C ILE A 166 -0.39 8.16 -24.58
N ILE A 167 -0.09 6.87 -24.56
CA ILE A 167 -1.11 5.82 -24.71
C ILE A 167 -1.81 5.63 -23.36
N GLU A 168 -3.09 6.01 -23.29
CA GLU A 168 -3.92 5.94 -22.08
C GLU A 168 -4.81 4.70 -22.05
N LYS A 169 -4.96 4.00 -23.18
CA LYS A 169 -5.71 2.75 -23.28
C LYS A 169 -5.07 1.83 -24.32
N ALA A 170 -4.98 0.53 -24.00
CA ALA A 170 -4.61 -0.53 -24.91
C ALA A 170 -5.44 -1.80 -24.59
N GLY A 171 -6.39 -2.13 -25.47
CA GLY A 171 -7.38 -3.18 -25.26
C GLY A 171 -8.30 -2.88 -24.07
N ASP A 172 -8.25 -3.77 -23.08
CA ASP A 172 -8.97 -3.72 -21.80
C ASP A 172 -8.20 -2.94 -20.71
N ARG A 173 -6.94 -2.58 -20.93
CA ARG A 173 -6.13 -1.80 -19.99
C ARG A 173 -6.36 -0.30 -20.21
N SER A 174 -6.63 0.43 -19.13
CA SER A 174 -6.89 1.86 -19.14
C SER A 174 -6.11 2.57 -18.02
N GLY A 175 -5.69 3.80 -18.30
CA GLY A 175 -4.80 4.62 -17.47
C GLY A 175 -3.36 4.54 -17.97
N GLN A 176 -2.74 5.70 -18.24
CA GLN A 176 -1.39 5.79 -18.84
C GLN A 176 -0.33 4.99 -18.06
N PHE A 177 -0.41 4.95 -16.73
CA PHE A 177 0.54 4.23 -15.88
C PHE A 177 0.22 2.74 -15.78
N GLU A 178 -1.05 2.32 -15.90
CA GLU A 178 -1.40 0.89 -15.98
C GLU A 178 -1.01 0.31 -17.34
N VAL A 179 -1.20 1.06 -18.41
CA VAL A 179 -0.67 0.72 -19.74
C VAL A 179 0.85 0.70 -19.70
N GLY A 180 1.48 1.69 -19.06
CA GLY A 180 2.94 1.79 -18.94
C GLY A 180 3.64 0.62 -18.25
N LYS A 181 2.94 -0.15 -17.41
CA LYS A 181 3.45 -1.38 -16.78
C LYS A 181 3.57 -2.56 -17.74
N LEU A 182 2.89 -2.51 -18.89
CA LEU A 182 2.93 -3.60 -19.87
C LEU A 182 4.34 -3.73 -20.46
N SER A 183 4.80 -4.97 -20.65
CA SER A 183 5.96 -5.23 -21.50
C SER A 183 5.67 -4.85 -22.96
N SER A 184 6.71 -4.76 -23.79
CA SER A 184 6.55 -4.51 -25.24
C SER A 184 5.66 -5.57 -25.90
N GLU A 185 5.85 -6.84 -25.52
CA GLU A 185 5.07 -7.98 -26.01
C GLU A 185 3.62 -7.91 -25.55
N GLU A 186 3.38 -7.61 -24.27
CA GLU A 186 2.03 -7.46 -23.73
C GLU A 186 1.30 -6.29 -24.39
N LEU A 187 1.99 -5.16 -24.60
CA LEU A 187 1.44 -4.02 -25.32
C LEU A 187 1.06 -4.44 -26.75
N SER A 188 1.97 -5.07 -27.49
CA SER A 188 1.70 -5.56 -28.85
C SER A 188 0.47 -6.48 -28.89
N GLN A 189 0.36 -7.42 -27.95
CA GLN A 189 -0.82 -8.29 -27.84
C GLN A 189 -2.11 -7.49 -27.61
N LYS A 190 -2.10 -6.48 -26.72
CA LYS A 190 -3.24 -5.58 -26.48
C LYS A 190 -3.59 -4.71 -27.69
N LEU A 191 -2.61 -4.46 -28.57
CA LEU A 191 -2.77 -3.76 -29.84
C LEU A 191 -3.11 -4.70 -31.02
N GLY A 192 -3.46 -5.97 -30.75
CA GLY A 192 -3.84 -6.95 -31.78
C GLY A 192 -2.66 -7.60 -32.48
N GLY A 193 -1.52 -7.74 -31.80
CA GLY A 193 -0.29 -8.33 -32.31
C GLY A 193 0.53 -7.40 -33.20
N LYS A 194 0.24 -6.10 -33.18
CA LYS A 194 0.91 -5.09 -33.99
C LYS A 194 2.02 -4.40 -33.21
N SER A 195 3.15 -4.15 -33.87
CA SER A 195 4.27 -3.36 -33.33
C SER A 195 4.08 -1.85 -33.51
N THR A 196 3.06 -1.42 -34.25
CA THR A 196 2.73 -0.02 -34.52
C THR A 196 1.27 0.27 -34.18
N ILE A 197 0.99 1.53 -33.85
CA ILE A 197 -0.36 2.05 -33.66
C ILE A 197 -0.76 2.83 -34.89
N HIS A 198 -1.89 2.45 -35.47
CA HIS A 198 -2.48 3.15 -36.59
C HIS A 198 -3.30 4.35 -36.09
N VAL A 199 -2.99 5.53 -36.63
CA VAL A 199 -3.67 6.79 -36.31
C VAL A 199 -4.12 7.45 -37.61
N ILE A 200 -5.37 7.86 -37.66
CA ILE A 200 -5.90 8.65 -38.79
C ILE A 200 -5.89 10.11 -38.37
N GLY A 201 -5.08 10.90 -39.04
CA GLY A 201 -4.98 12.34 -38.82
C GLY A 201 -5.92 13.18 -39.69
N PRO A 202 -5.76 14.51 -39.64
CA PRO A 202 -6.53 15.45 -40.44
C PRO A 202 -6.42 15.15 -41.93
N LYS A 203 -7.54 15.28 -42.66
CA LYS A 203 -7.64 14.97 -44.11
C LYS A 203 -7.46 13.48 -44.45
N ASP A 204 -7.82 12.59 -43.52
CA ASP A 204 -7.78 11.13 -43.67
C ASP A 204 -6.38 10.57 -43.98
N VAL A 205 -5.33 11.27 -43.53
CA VAL A 205 -3.94 10.81 -43.67
C VAL A 205 -3.66 9.78 -42.59
N ALA A 206 -3.26 8.58 -43.00
CA ALA A 206 -2.91 7.48 -42.13
C ALA A 206 -1.44 7.55 -41.68
N TYR A 207 -1.20 7.28 -40.40
CA TYR A 207 0.12 7.20 -39.79
C TYR A 207 0.26 5.90 -39.00
N ASP A 208 1.39 5.22 -39.14
CA ASP A 208 1.76 4.09 -38.30
C ASP A 208 2.88 4.51 -37.37
N LEU A 209 2.59 4.55 -36.07
CA LEU A 209 3.50 5.09 -35.07
C LEU A 209 4.03 3.96 -34.18
N SER A 210 5.36 3.91 -34.04
CA SER A 210 6.02 2.94 -33.16
C SER A 210 5.95 3.41 -31.70
N PRO A 211 5.39 2.60 -30.78
CA PRO A 211 5.44 2.90 -29.36
C PRO A 211 6.87 2.88 -28.82
N SER A 212 7.14 3.77 -27.87
CA SER A 212 8.39 3.83 -27.11
C SER A 212 8.08 4.11 -25.64
N GLN A 213 8.81 3.46 -24.74
CA GLN A 213 8.61 3.64 -23.31
C GLN A 213 9.40 4.85 -22.83
N GLN A 214 8.74 5.72 -22.07
CA GLN A 214 9.34 6.88 -21.42
C GLN A 214 8.97 6.89 -19.94
N SER A 215 9.74 7.63 -19.15
CA SER A 215 9.40 7.90 -17.77
C SER A 215 8.59 9.18 -17.66
N MET A 216 7.52 9.16 -16.85
CA MET A 216 6.73 10.33 -16.50
C MET A 216 6.52 10.39 -14.99
N ASP A 217 6.74 11.57 -14.43
CA ASP A 217 6.48 11.81 -13.01
C ASP A 217 4.98 11.76 -12.73
N LYS A 218 4.64 11.00 -11.68
CA LYS A 218 3.33 10.97 -11.06
C LYS A 218 3.45 11.41 -9.62
N GLU A 219 2.66 12.40 -9.24
CA GLU A 219 2.48 12.77 -7.84
C GLU A 219 1.41 11.89 -7.17
N PHE A 220 1.71 11.46 -5.96
CA PHE A 220 0.83 10.77 -5.05
C PHE A 220 0.71 11.60 -3.78
N TYR A 221 -0.51 11.73 -3.25
CA TYR A 221 -0.75 12.45 -2.00
C TYR A 221 -1.15 11.45 -0.94
N LEU A 222 -0.31 11.30 0.09
CA LEU A 222 -0.53 10.38 1.19
C LEU A 222 -1.03 11.15 2.40
N LEU A 223 -2.29 10.91 2.76
CA LEU A 223 -2.91 11.43 3.96
C LEU A 223 -2.58 10.52 5.14
N SER A 224 -1.94 11.08 6.16
CA SER A 224 -1.74 10.41 7.45
C SER A 224 -2.59 11.12 8.51
N VAL A 225 -3.37 10.36 9.28
CA VAL A 225 -4.21 10.88 10.38
C VAL A 225 -3.85 10.13 11.65
N THR A 226 -3.56 10.89 12.70
CA THR A 226 -3.29 10.36 14.03
C THR A 226 -4.49 10.59 14.94
N ILE A 227 -4.88 9.54 15.67
CA ILE A 227 -6.03 9.51 16.56
C ILE A 227 -5.57 8.96 17.90
N ASN A 228 -5.97 9.61 18.99
CA ASN A 228 -5.79 9.05 20.33
C ASN A 228 -7.02 8.22 20.67
N ILE A 229 -6.80 6.96 21.05
CA ILE A 229 -7.84 6.00 21.39
C ILE A 229 -7.57 5.45 22.79
N GLY A 230 -8.53 5.66 23.69
CA GLY A 230 -8.64 4.92 24.95
C GLY A 230 -9.55 3.73 24.77
N VAL A 231 -9.15 2.57 25.30
CA VAL A 231 -9.94 1.33 25.19
C VAL A 231 -10.57 0.98 26.54
N PRO A 232 -11.79 0.41 26.56
CA PRO A 232 -12.48 0.12 27.81
C PRO A 232 -11.76 -0.96 28.62
N THR A 233 -12.01 -0.97 29.94
CA THR A 233 -11.57 -2.08 30.81
C THR A 233 -12.53 -3.27 30.72
N ASP A 234 -13.80 -3.04 30.40
CA ASP A 234 -14.83 -4.08 30.28
C ASP A 234 -14.72 -4.80 28.93
N THR A 235 -14.16 -6.01 28.98
CA THR A 235 -13.95 -6.88 27.80
C THR A 235 -15.17 -7.72 27.44
N SER A 236 -16.26 -7.66 28.23
CA SER A 236 -17.44 -8.49 28.04
C SER A 236 -18.38 -8.02 26.92
N LYS A 237 -18.20 -6.79 26.42
CA LYS A 237 -19.18 -6.11 25.53
C LYS A 237 -18.71 -5.81 24.10
N VAL A 238 -17.45 -6.09 23.76
CA VAL A 238 -16.84 -5.57 22.51
C VAL A 238 -16.34 -6.69 21.60
N LEU A 239 -17.18 -7.68 21.32
CA LEU A 239 -16.84 -8.75 20.38
C LEU A 239 -17.08 -8.36 18.92
N GLU A 240 -18.01 -7.42 18.68
CA GLU A 240 -18.32 -6.92 17.36
C GLU A 240 -17.43 -5.74 16.98
N LYS A 241 -17.08 -5.67 15.70
CA LYS A 241 -16.37 -4.53 15.12
C LYS A 241 -17.23 -3.27 15.20
N ARG A 242 -16.64 -2.17 15.66
CA ARG A 242 -17.24 -0.84 15.70
C ARG A 242 -16.39 0.13 14.91
N GLY A 243 -17.04 0.92 14.05
CA GLY A 243 -16.37 1.83 13.13
C GLY A 243 -16.20 3.23 13.69
N GLY A 244 -15.12 3.88 13.29
CA GLY A 244 -14.90 5.31 13.37
C GLY A 244 -14.40 5.85 12.04
N ASN A 245 -14.54 7.15 11.83
CA ASN A 245 -14.10 7.82 10.60
C ASN A 245 -13.63 9.25 10.88
N VAL A 246 -12.59 9.66 10.17
CA VAL A 246 -12.14 11.05 10.05
C VAL A 246 -12.21 11.42 8.57
N SER A 247 -12.99 12.43 8.22
CA SER A 247 -13.22 12.79 6.80
C SER A 247 -13.34 14.28 6.51
N TRP A 248 -13.03 14.62 5.27
CA TRP A 248 -13.20 15.92 4.63
C TRP A 248 -14.13 15.73 3.44
N LYS A 249 -15.29 16.38 3.47
CA LYS A 249 -16.29 16.31 2.38
C LYS A 249 -16.65 14.87 1.96
N GLY A 250 -16.62 13.93 2.91
CA GLY A 250 -16.94 12.51 2.68
C GLY A 250 -15.75 11.61 2.33
N ASN A 251 -14.56 12.16 2.08
CA ASN A 251 -13.33 11.42 1.82
C ASN A 251 -12.44 11.40 3.06
N GLY A 252 -11.71 10.31 3.32
CA GLY A 252 -10.76 10.26 4.44
C GLY A 252 -10.47 8.84 4.92
N ILE A 253 -10.29 8.69 6.23
CA ILE A 253 -9.81 7.47 6.86
C ILE A 253 -10.92 6.87 7.72
N SER A 254 -11.21 5.59 7.46
CA SER A 254 -12.08 4.76 8.29
C SER A 254 -11.25 3.74 9.05
N PHE A 255 -11.60 3.52 10.31
CA PHE A 255 -10.94 2.57 11.19
C PHE A 255 -11.98 1.81 12.02
N GLU A 256 -11.57 0.66 12.54
CA GLU A 256 -12.43 -0.24 13.31
C GLU A 256 -11.74 -0.64 14.62
N GLY A 257 -12.52 -0.73 15.69
CA GLY A 257 -12.10 -1.30 16.96
C GLY A 257 -12.89 -2.57 17.29
N TYR A 258 -12.22 -3.59 17.83
CA TYR A 258 -12.87 -4.75 18.46
C TYR A 258 -11.96 -5.39 19.51
N TYR A 259 -12.52 -6.22 20.39
CA TYR A 259 -11.74 -7.02 21.34
C TYR A 259 -11.34 -8.35 20.72
N ASN A 260 -10.03 -8.64 20.70
CA ASN A 260 -9.49 -9.91 20.26
C ASN A 260 -9.34 -10.85 21.46
N ASN A 261 -10.17 -11.90 21.50
CA ASN A 261 -10.18 -12.89 22.58
C ASN A 261 -8.92 -13.77 22.64
N VAL A 262 -8.21 -13.94 21.53
CA VAL A 262 -6.99 -14.76 21.49
C VAL A 262 -5.87 -14.05 22.21
N ASP A 263 -5.62 -12.79 21.85
CA ASP A 263 -4.53 -11.98 22.39
C ASP A 263 -4.92 -11.23 23.66
N LYS A 264 -6.20 -11.28 24.05
CA LYS A 264 -6.80 -10.55 25.18
C LYS A 264 -6.51 -9.05 25.15
N LYS A 265 -6.57 -8.47 23.96
CA LYS A 265 -6.29 -7.06 23.67
C LYS A 265 -7.35 -6.48 22.75
N TYR A 266 -7.54 -5.17 22.81
CA TYR A 266 -8.31 -4.44 21.82
C TYR A 266 -7.48 -4.22 20.57
N ALA A 267 -7.99 -4.63 19.42
CA ALA A 267 -7.41 -4.37 18.12
C ALA A 267 -8.07 -3.14 17.52
N ILE A 268 -7.27 -2.14 17.15
CA ILE A 268 -7.69 -1.02 16.28
C ILE A 268 -7.03 -1.21 14.93
N THR A 269 -7.83 -1.20 13.86
CA THR A 269 -7.35 -1.39 12.49
C THR A 269 -7.86 -0.33 11.54
N GLY A 270 -7.06 0.02 10.54
CA GLY A 270 -7.35 1.04 9.55
C GLY A 270 -6.33 0.97 8.42
N PRO A 271 -6.39 1.86 7.41
CA PRO A 271 -5.52 1.81 6.24
C PRO A 271 -4.05 2.11 6.60
N ALA A 272 -3.13 1.54 5.82
CA ALA A 272 -1.67 1.61 6.02
C ALA A 272 -0.89 1.92 4.75
N ARG A 273 -1.48 2.68 3.82
CA ARG A 273 -0.83 2.99 2.55
C ARG A 273 0.22 4.08 2.78
N SER A 274 1.40 3.67 3.25
CA SER A 274 2.54 4.54 3.49
C SER A 274 3.35 4.80 2.21
N ARG A 275 4.38 5.64 2.31
CA ARG A 275 5.30 5.95 1.21
C ARG A 275 6.05 4.74 0.70
N GLU A 276 6.44 3.83 1.58
CA GLU A 276 7.16 2.61 1.26
C GLU A 276 6.32 1.68 0.38
N CYS A 277 5.00 1.77 0.51
CA CYS A 277 4.05 0.97 -0.25
C CYS A 277 3.87 1.41 -1.71
N LEU A 278 4.41 2.58 -2.08
CA LEU A 278 4.40 3.08 -3.44
C LEU A 278 5.63 2.64 -4.26
N ARG A 279 6.62 1.99 -3.63
CA ARG A 279 7.84 1.49 -4.29
C ARG A 279 7.61 0.19 -5.07
#